data_AF-A0A2G5UKS1-F1
#
_entry.id   AF-A0A2G5UKS1-F1
#
_cell.length_a   1.000
_cell.length_b   1.000
_cell.length_c   1.000
_cell.angle_alpha   90.00
_cell.angle_beta   90.00
_cell.angle_gamma   90.00
#
_symmetry.space_group_name_H-M   'P 1'
#
loop_
_entity.id
_entity.type
_entity.pdbx_description
1 polymer ?
#
loop_
_entity_poly.entity_id
_entity_poly.type
_entity_poly.pdbx_seq_one_letter_code
_entity_poly.pdbx_strand_id
1 'polypeptide(L)'
;MKKLYLDARSVMSDEIHSVTLDMDNFKGRCRKIVAWLKSCCPEVLDLAVYGKNPRQEELQYVLDNLKFTNSSYIYLDTIEDVPLEIPNTIERIRIQNGSWITLDYVMQLKMIGLAFNGTSLTSQDINAFYKSWIEMESHQNLDCFEINLRNPENFVTVGLRDISYKMGSPKDEPFRDYTVIEGSFEVTRKDGQKASICVYDTPNGVVACMFAFQD
;
A
#
# COMPACT_ATOMS: atom_id res chain seq x y z
N MET A 1 4.25 -1.23 29.51
CA MET A 1 4.40 -0.41 28.29
C MET A 1 5.07 0.93 28.60
N LYS A 2 4.41 1.88 29.28
CA LYS A 2 5.01 3.21 29.58
C LYS A 2 6.38 3.16 30.28
N LYS A 3 6.55 2.32 31.31
CA LYS A 3 7.84 2.14 32.00
C LYS A 3 8.93 1.60 31.07
N LEU A 4 8.65 0.48 30.40
CA LEU A 4 9.55 -0.14 29.42
C LEU A 4 10.00 0.83 28.31
N TYR A 5 9.08 1.66 27.80
CA TYR A 5 9.41 2.69 26.81
C TYR A 5 10.35 3.76 27.37
N LEU A 6 10.09 4.27 28.59
CA LEU A 6 10.95 5.27 29.22
C LEU A 6 12.35 4.70 29.49
N ASP A 7 12.41 3.45 29.94
CA ASP A 7 13.68 2.74 30.17
C ASP A 7 14.45 2.56 28.85
N ALA A 8 13.78 2.08 27.78
CA ALA A 8 14.39 1.91 26.47
C ALA A 8 14.88 3.24 25.87
N ARG A 9 14.09 4.31 25.97
CA ARG A 9 14.47 5.65 25.50
C ARG A 9 15.67 6.22 26.25
N SER A 10 15.79 5.93 27.55
CA SER A 10 16.93 6.39 28.36
C SER A 10 18.26 5.75 27.94
N VAL A 11 18.21 4.58 27.30
CA VAL A 11 19.39 3.85 26.82
C VAL A 11 19.69 4.14 25.36
N MET A 12 18.66 4.20 24.51
CA MET A 12 18.84 4.22 23.05
C MET A 12 19.10 5.62 22.47
N SER A 13 18.83 6.71 23.19
CA SER A 13 19.05 8.12 22.78
C SER A 13 18.41 8.58 21.45
N ASP A 14 17.84 7.67 20.66
CA ASP A 14 17.24 7.93 19.35
C ASP A 14 15.72 8.14 19.43
N GLU A 15 15.20 8.86 18.43
CA GLU A 15 13.77 9.02 18.21
C GLU A 15 13.14 7.73 17.68
N ILE A 16 11.86 7.49 18.01
CA ILE A 16 11.13 6.34 17.48
C ILE A 16 10.83 6.58 16.00
N HIS A 17 11.42 5.76 15.14
CA HIS A 17 11.23 5.84 13.70
C HIS A 17 9.95 5.13 13.25
N SER A 18 9.59 4.00 13.88
CA SER A 18 8.46 3.17 13.47
C SER A 18 7.62 2.72 14.65
N VAL A 19 6.30 2.68 14.45
CA VAL A 19 5.33 2.18 15.43
C VAL A 19 4.52 1.05 14.80
N THR A 20 4.51 -0.09 15.49
CA THR A 20 3.66 -1.23 15.13
C THR A 20 2.57 -1.42 16.18
N LEU A 21 1.31 -1.44 15.71
CA LEU A 21 0.13 -1.61 16.53
C LEU A 21 -0.53 -2.94 16.22
N ASP A 22 -0.69 -3.75 17.27
CA ASP A 22 -1.53 -4.94 17.22
C ASP A 22 -2.86 -4.62 17.93
N MET A 23 -3.91 -4.40 17.15
CA MET A 23 -5.23 -4.01 17.61
C MET A 23 -5.95 -5.13 18.35
N ASP A 24 -5.58 -6.41 18.15
CA ASP A 24 -6.14 -7.53 18.92
C ASP A 24 -5.82 -7.38 20.42
N ASN A 25 -4.71 -6.71 20.72
CA ASN A 25 -4.24 -6.47 22.07
C ASN A 25 -4.80 -5.18 22.71
N PHE A 26 -5.62 -4.40 21.98
CA PHE A 26 -6.14 -3.14 22.48
C PHE A 26 -7.19 -3.35 23.58
N LYS A 27 -8.04 -4.39 23.46
CA LYS A 27 -9.06 -4.76 24.46
C LYS A 27 -9.92 -3.56 24.89
N GLY A 28 -10.43 -2.78 23.92
CA GLY A 28 -11.24 -1.57 24.15
C GLY A 28 -10.48 -0.34 24.64
N ARG A 29 -9.14 -0.34 24.57
CA ARG A 29 -8.29 0.76 25.05
C ARG A 29 -7.67 1.58 23.92
N CYS A 30 -8.20 1.49 22.70
CA CYS A 30 -7.67 2.17 21.51
C CYS A 30 -7.32 3.64 21.80
N ARG A 31 -8.29 4.42 22.26
CA ARG A 31 -8.09 5.86 22.57
C ARG A 31 -6.98 6.12 23.57
N LYS A 32 -6.86 5.29 24.61
CA LYS A 32 -5.83 5.44 25.65
C LYS A 32 -4.44 5.12 25.13
N ILE A 33 -4.33 4.10 24.27
CA ILE A 33 -3.06 3.69 23.63
C ILE A 33 -2.61 4.79 22.67
N VAL A 34 -3.49 5.26 21.79
CA VAL A 34 -3.22 6.34 20.83
C VAL A 34 -2.85 7.64 21.54
N ALA A 35 -3.57 8.03 22.58
CA ALA A 35 -3.25 9.23 23.37
C ALA A 35 -1.86 9.12 24.04
N TRP A 36 -1.50 7.92 24.52
CA TRP A 36 -0.17 7.68 25.07
C TRP A 36 0.92 7.76 24.00
N LEU A 37 0.72 7.12 22.84
CA LEU A 37 1.67 7.16 21.73
C LEU A 37 1.92 8.58 21.27
N LYS A 38 0.85 9.35 21.03
CA LYS A 38 0.92 10.77 20.66
C LYS A 38 1.73 11.62 21.65
N SER A 39 1.67 11.29 22.95
CA SER A 39 2.44 12.01 23.98
C SER A 39 3.93 11.66 24.02
N CYS A 40 4.30 10.49 23.50
CA CYS A 40 5.65 9.95 23.56
C CYS A 40 6.38 10.07 22.22
N CYS A 41 5.63 10.01 21.12
CA CYS A 41 6.06 10.03 19.73
C CYS A 41 5.07 10.92 18.97
N PRO A 42 5.28 12.26 18.99
CA PRO A 42 4.34 13.19 18.36
C PRO A 42 4.29 13.02 16.83
N GLU A 43 5.37 12.49 16.24
CA GLU A 43 5.52 12.13 14.85
C GLU A 43 6.43 10.89 14.75
N VAL A 44 6.14 10.01 13.79
CA VAL A 44 6.96 8.83 13.46
C VAL A 44 7.11 8.73 11.95
N LEU A 45 8.11 8.03 11.43
CA LEU A 45 8.23 7.85 9.99
C LEU A 45 7.22 6.82 9.50
N ASP A 46 7.17 5.67 10.16
CA ASP A 46 6.40 4.52 9.71
C ASP A 46 5.34 4.08 10.73
N LEU A 47 4.15 3.76 10.23
CA LEU A 47 3.06 3.16 11.00
C LEU A 47 2.67 1.81 10.41
N ALA A 48 2.73 0.76 11.20
CA ALA A 48 2.15 -0.54 10.86
C ALA A 48 1.00 -0.87 11.80
N VAL A 49 -0.14 -1.32 11.25
CA VAL A 49 -1.31 -1.72 12.03
C VAL A 49 -1.76 -3.11 11.62
N TYR A 50 -1.96 -3.98 12.61
CA TYR A 50 -2.37 -5.37 12.49
C TYR A 50 -3.58 -5.63 13.38
N GLY A 51 -4.38 -6.62 13.04
CA GLY A 51 -5.48 -7.08 13.87
C GLY A 51 -6.47 -7.95 13.11
N LYS A 52 -7.41 -8.53 13.84
CA LYS A 52 -8.49 -9.35 13.32
C LYS A 52 -9.79 -8.59 13.54
N ASN A 53 -10.35 -8.06 12.46
CA ASN A 53 -11.65 -7.42 12.47
C ASN A 53 -11.77 -6.32 13.56
N PRO A 54 -10.82 -5.36 13.70
CA PRO A 54 -11.13 -4.15 14.45
C PRO A 54 -12.31 -3.43 13.80
N ARG A 55 -12.99 -2.58 14.57
CA ARG A 55 -13.96 -1.67 13.98
C ARG A 55 -13.24 -0.66 13.10
N GLN A 56 -13.83 -0.32 11.96
CA GLN A 56 -13.33 0.72 11.06
C GLN A 56 -13.14 2.03 11.81
N GLU A 57 -14.07 2.40 12.71
CA GLU A 57 -13.98 3.62 13.51
C GLU A 57 -12.74 3.67 14.42
N GLU A 58 -12.27 2.51 14.91
CA GLU A 58 -11.08 2.43 15.75
C GLU A 58 -9.81 2.57 14.92
N LEU A 59 -9.78 1.99 13.71
CA LEU A 59 -8.66 2.17 12.78
C LEU A 59 -8.61 3.62 12.27
N GLN A 60 -9.73 4.20 11.88
CA GLN A 60 -9.80 5.60 11.47
C GLN A 60 -9.31 6.52 12.60
N TYR A 61 -9.73 6.27 13.85
CA TYR A 61 -9.24 7.02 14.99
C TYR A 61 -7.71 6.96 15.16
N VAL A 62 -7.08 5.82 14.86
CA VAL A 62 -5.60 5.69 14.87
C VAL A 62 -5.00 6.59 13.80
N LEU A 63 -5.50 6.51 12.56
CA LEU A 63 -5.00 7.28 11.41
C LEU A 63 -5.16 8.79 11.61
N ASP A 64 -6.28 9.24 12.19
CA ASP A 64 -6.56 10.66 12.42
C ASP A 64 -5.68 11.28 13.52
N ASN A 65 -5.21 10.47 14.48
CA ASN A 65 -4.60 10.97 15.71
C ASN A 65 -3.09 10.78 15.78
N LEU A 66 -2.54 9.82 15.04
CA LEU A 66 -1.09 9.61 14.92
C LEU A 66 -0.58 10.36 13.68
N LYS A 67 0.58 11.00 13.80
CA LYS A 67 1.26 11.62 12.67
C LYS A 67 2.36 10.71 12.15
N PHE A 68 2.33 10.46 10.85
CA PHE A 68 3.32 9.67 10.14
C PHE A 68 3.48 10.18 8.71
N THR A 69 4.70 10.06 8.17
CA THR A 69 5.09 10.80 6.95
C THR A 69 5.69 9.92 5.86
N ASN A 70 6.33 8.80 6.19
CA ASN A 70 6.97 7.95 5.19
C ASN A 70 6.01 6.86 4.70
N SER A 71 5.89 5.76 5.46
CA SER A 71 5.11 4.59 5.03
C SER A 71 4.03 4.20 6.03
N SER A 72 2.89 3.78 5.51
CA SER A 72 1.85 3.12 6.30
C SER A 72 1.55 1.73 5.77
N TYR A 73 1.50 0.77 6.70
CA TYR A 73 1.18 -0.62 6.40
C TYR A 73 -0.03 -1.07 7.23
N ILE A 74 -1.15 -1.31 6.57
CA ILE A 74 -2.40 -1.75 7.18
C ILE A 74 -2.61 -3.21 6.79
N TYR A 75 -2.53 -4.11 7.76
CA TYR A 75 -2.60 -5.56 7.58
C TYR A 75 -3.79 -6.14 8.34
N LEU A 76 -5.01 -5.70 8.01
CA LEU A 76 -6.23 -6.14 8.69
C LEU A 76 -7.49 -5.84 7.88
N ASP A 77 -8.50 -6.68 8.09
CA ASP A 77 -9.89 -6.41 7.72
C ASP A 77 -10.56 -5.58 8.81
N THR A 78 -11.36 -4.59 8.44
CA THR A 78 -12.31 -3.96 9.37
C THR A 78 -13.63 -4.74 9.37
N ILE A 79 -14.37 -4.72 10.48
CA ILE A 79 -15.71 -5.33 10.54
C ILE A 79 -16.62 -4.71 9.47
N GLU A 80 -16.57 -3.40 9.37
CA GLU A 80 -17.29 -2.62 8.37
C GLU A 80 -16.47 -2.55 7.08
N ASP A 81 -17.07 -2.90 5.95
CA ASP A 81 -16.48 -2.77 4.61
C ASP A 81 -16.67 -1.33 4.10
N VAL A 82 -16.05 -0.38 4.82
CA VAL A 82 -16.20 1.06 4.61
C VAL A 82 -14.83 1.68 4.36
N PRO A 83 -14.70 2.64 3.42
CA PRO A 83 -13.43 3.27 3.12
C PRO A 83 -12.75 3.92 4.33
N LEU A 84 -11.43 3.84 4.37
CA LEU A 84 -10.60 4.61 5.29
C LEU A 84 -10.24 5.95 4.65
N GLU A 85 -10.22 7.01 5.44
CA GLU A 85 -9.62 8.27 5.05
C GLU A 85 -8.12 8.22 5.37
N ILE A 86 -7.31 7.91 4.35
CA ILE A 86 -5.86 7.82 4.50
C ILE A 86 -5.24 9.22 4.44
N PRO A 87 -4.40 9.61 5.41
CA PRO A 87 -3.72 10.91 5.39
C PRO A 87 -2.91 11.11 4.10
N ASN A 88 -3.03 12.27 3.48
CA ASN A 88 -2.27 12.62 2.28
C ASN A 88 -0.80 13.00 2.56
N THR A 89 -0.40 12.98 3.83
CA THR A 89 0.96 13.31 4.29
C THR A 89 1.94 12.16 4.13
N ILE A 90 1.46 10.96 3.80
CA ILE A 90 2.31 9.78 3.62
C ILE A 90 2.73 9.63 2.17
N GLU A 91 3.96 9.16 1.99
CA GLU A 91 4.49 8.85 0.66
C GLU A 91 3.99 7.50 0.15
N ARG A 92 3.85 6.51 1.03
CA ARG A 92 3.57 5.12 0.64
C ARG A 92 2.50 4.49 1.53
N ILE A 93 1.59 3.74 0.89
CA ILE A 93 0.52 3.00 1.57
C ILE A 93 0.49 1.55 1.07
N ARG A 94 0.45 0.61 2.01
CA ARG A 94 0.12 -0.79 1.77
C ARG A 94 -1.12 -1.17 2.56
N ILE A 95 -2.13 -1.71 1.90
CA ILE A 95 -3.33 -2.27 2.54
C ILE A 95 -3.46 -3.73 2.11
N GLN A 96 -3.42 -4.64 3.08
CA GLN A 96 -3.91 -6.00 2.90
C GLN A 96 -5.38 -6.05 3.29
N ASN A 97 -6.16 -6.80 2.52
CA ASN A 97 -7.59 -6.98 2.66
C ASN A 97 -8.40 -5.69 2.41
N GLY A 98 -8.18 -5.10 1.23
CA GLY A 98 -8.89 -3.90 0.78
C GLY A 98 -10.15 -4.20 -0.04
N SER A 99 -11.09 -5.03 0.44
CA SER A 99 -12.30 -5.38 -0.33
C SER A 99 -13.16 -4.17 -0.72
N TRP A 100 -13.20 -3.15 0.14
CA TRP A 100 -13.87 -1.86 -0.05
C TRP A 100 -13.16 -0.92 -1.03
N ILE A 101 -11.92 -1.22 -1.43
CA ILE A 101 -11.14 -0.35 -2.32
C ILE A 101 -11.75 -0.40 -3.72
N THR A 102 -12.21 0.76 -4.17
CA THR A 102 -12.73 0.97 -5.54
C THR A 102 -11.67 1.64 -6.41
N LEU A 103 -11.86 1.60 -7.74
CA LEU A 103 -10.99 2.30 -8.67
C LEU A 103 -10.98 3.80 -8.36
N ASP A 104 -12.15 4.42 -8.21
CA ASP A 104 -12.26 5.86 -7.89
C ASP A 104 -11.49 6.24 -6.62
N TYR A 105 -11.50 5.37 -5.60
CA TYR A 105 -10.72 5.57 -4.39
C TYR A 105 -9.22 5.60 -4.69
N VAL A 106 -8.72 4.60 -5.43
CA VAL A 106 -7.30 4.54 -5.84
C VAL A 106 -6.90 5.77 -6.64
N MET A 107 -7.72 6.18 -7.62
CA MET A 107 -7.45 7.31 -8.52
C MET A 107 -7.33 8.67 -7.82
N GLN A 108 -7.92 8.82 -6.62
CA GLN A 108 -7.85 10.06 -5.83
C GLN A 108 -6.56 10.17 -5.00
N LEU A 109 -5.85 9.06 -4.81
CA LEU A 109 -4.62 9.02 -4.01
C LEU A 109 -3.46 9.72 -4.72
N LYS A 110 -2.58 10.33 -3.94
CA LYS A 110 -1.42 11.10 -4.46
C LYS A 110 -0.07 10.58 -3.96
N MET A 111 -0.08 9.40 -3.38
CA MET A 111 1.11 8.70 -2.88
C MET A 111 2.02 8.29 -4.05
N ILE A 112 3.32 8.18 -3.76
CA ILE A 112 4.31 7.69 -4.72
C ILE A 112 4.37 6.16 -4.72
N GLY A 113 3.96 5.50 -3.64
CA GLY A 113 3.88 4.04 -3.55
C GLY A 113 2.51 3.57 -3.10
N LEU A 114 1.91 2.66 -3.88
CA LEU A 114 0.59 2.10 -3.64
C LEU A 114 0.68 0.58 -3.69
N ALA A 115 0.25 -0.12 -2.65
CA ALA A 115 0.18 -1.57 -2.65
C ALA A 115 -1.13 -2.07 -2.05
N PHE A 116 -2.00 -2.66 -2.87
CA PHE A 116 -3.32 -3.10 -2.45
C PHE A 116 -3.50 -4.59 -2.72
N ASN A 117 -3.86 -5.33 -1.68
CA ASN A 117 -4.11 -6.76 -1.77
C ASN A 117 -5.48 -7.10 -1.19
N GLY A 118 -6.05 -8.22 -1.60
CA GLY A 118 -7.40 -8.62 -1.20
C GLY A 118 -8.50 -7.67 -1.72
N THR A 119 -8.26 -6.96 -2.82
CA THR A 119 -9.24 -6.05 -3.41
C THR A 119 -10.28 -6.76 -4.28
N SER A 120 -11.36 -6.04 -4.56
CA SER A 120 -12.39 -6.45 -5.54
C SER A 120 -12.12 -5.92 -6.95
N LEU A 121 -10.99 -5.23 -7.17
CA LEU A 121 -10.66 -4.64 -8.47
C LEU A 121 -10.46 -5.71 -9.54
N THR A 122 -11.00 -5.43 -10.72
CA THR A 122 -10.95 -6.29 -11.89
C THR A 122 -9.76 -5.95 -12.79
N SER A 123 -9.43 -6.83 -13.72
CA SER A 123 -8.42 -6.53 -14.74
C SER A 123 -8.80 -5.33 -15.61
N GLN A 124 -10.09 -5.02 -15.77
CA GLN A 124 -10.56 -3.80 -16.43
C GLN A 124 -10.24 -2.55 -15.61
N ASP A 125 -10.39 -2.60 -14.29
CA ASP A 125 -10.04 -1.48 -13.40
C ASP A 125 -8.53 -1.23 -13.41
N ILE A 126 -7.73 -2.31 -13.38
CA ILE A 126 -6.27 -2.25 -13.49
C ILE A 126 -5.85 -1.65 -14.85
N ASN A 127 -6.52 -2.05 -15.95
CA ASN A 127 -6.29 -1.45 -17.27
C ASN A 127 -6.57 0.06 -17.29
N ALA A 128 -7.67 0.48 -16.66
CA ALA A 128 -8.03 1.90 -16.56
C ALA A 128 -6.97 2.69 -15.77
N PHE A 129 -6.48 2.15 -14.67
CA PHE A 129 -5.37 2.73 -13.91
C PHE A 129 -4.12 2.91 -14.79
N TYR A 130 -3.68 1.85 -15.48
CA TYR A 130 -2.48 1.93 -16.32
C TYR A 130 -2.63 2.93 -17.46
N LYS A 131 -3.80 2.96 -18.14
CA LYS A 131 -4.06 3.94 -19.21
C LYS A 131 -4.03 5.37 -18.69
N SER A 132 -4.64 5.62 -17.54
CA SER A 132 -4.63 6.95 -16.91
C SER A 132 -3.22 7.39 -16.52
N TRP A 133 -2.38 6.48 -16.00
CA TRP A 133 -0.96 6.79 -15.76
C TRP A 133 -0.22 7.07 -17.07
N ILE A 134 -0.40 6.24 -18.11
CA ILE A 134 0.25 6.40 -19.43
C ILE A 134 -0.12 7.74 -20.08
N GLU A 135 -1.37 8.20 -19.95
CA GLU A 135 -1.84 9.48 -20.48
C GLU A 135 -1.54 10.68 -19.56
N MET A 136 -0.87 10.44 -18.41
CA MET A 136 -0.57 11.44 -17.38
C MET A 136 -1.79 12.07 -16.71
N GLU A 137 -2.93 11.39 -16.76
CA GLU A 137 -4.18 11.85 -16.14
C GLU A 137 -4.18 11.63 -14.61
N SER A 138 -3.37 10.68 -14.12
CA SER A 138 -3.26 10.36 -12.69
C SER A 138 -1.85 9.93 -12.28
N HIS A 139 -1.56 10.00 -10.98
CA HIS A 139 -0.39 9.38 -10.35
C HIS A 139 0.96 9.72 -11.02
N GLN A 140 1.17 10.99 -11.35
CA GLN A 140 2.37 11.45 -12.08
C GLN A 140 3.69 11.18 -11.32
N ASN A 141 3.63 11.18 -9.98
CA ASN A 141 4.76 10.93 -9.09
C ASN A 141 4.89 9.46 -8.66
N LEU A 142 4.10 8.55 -9.25
CA LEU A 142 4.14 7.14 -8.90
C LEU A 142 5.53 6.55 -9.16
N ASP A 143 6.03 5.85 -8.16
CA ASP A 143 7.25 5.05 -8.15
C ASP A 143 6.87 3.56 -8.25
N CYS A 144 5.91 3.12 -7.42
CA CYS A 144 5.41 1.74 -7.46
C CYS A 144 3.89 1.61 -7.28
N PHE A 145 3.31 0.65 -8.00
CA PHE A 145 1.92 0.21 -7.83
C PHE A 145 1.84 -1.31 -7.83
N GLU A 146 1.38 -1.90 -6.73
CA GLU A 146 1.17 -3.34 -6.54
C GLU A 146 -0.33 -3.62 -6.35
N ILE A 147 -0.88 -4.59 -7.07
CA ILE A 147 -2.29 -4.96 -6.99
C ILE A 147 -2.50 -6.47 -7.18
N ASN A 148 -3.40 -7.08 -6.41
CA ASN A 148 -3.76 -8.49 -6.60
C ASN A 148 -4.51 -8.74 -7.91
N LEU A 149 -4.14 -9.79 -8.62
CA LEU A 149 -4.83 -10.26 -9.84
C LEU A 149 -5.87 -11.32 -9.47
N ARG A 150 -7.15 -10.96 -9.54
CA ARG A 150 -8.25 -11.92 -9.27
C ARG A 150 -8.36 -13.01 -10.35
N ASN A 151 -8.01 -12.68 -11.59
CA ASN A 151 -8.01 -13.58 -12.73
C ASN A 151 -6.68 -13.45 -13.49
N PRO A 152 -5.58 -14.04 -13.00
CA PRO A 152 -4.25 -13.86 -13.61
C PRO A 152 -4.21 -14.24 -15.09
N GLU A 153 -4.99 -15.25 -15.49
CA GLU A 153 -5.08 -15.73 -16.88
C GLU A 153 -5.55 -14.67 -17.87
N ASN A 154 -6.32 -13.66 -17.43
CA ASN A 154 -6.82 -12.61 -18.31
C ASN A 154 -6.01 -11.31 -18.22
N PHE A 155 -4.92 -11.28 -17.44
CA PHE A 155 -4.15 -10.07 -17.21
C PHE A 155 -3.62 -9.47 -18.52
N VAL A 156 -3.02 -10.28 -19.39
CA VAL A 156 -2.51 -9.82 -20.67
C VAL A 156 -3.65 -9.40 -21.62
N THR A 157 -4.74 -10.17 -21.69
CA THR A 157 -5.82 -9.94 -22.66
C THR A 157 -6.79 -8.82 -22.25
N VAL A 158 -6.88 -8.51 -20.95
CA VAL A 158 -7.80 -7.51 -20.38
C VAL A 158 -7.03 -6.39 -19.68
N GLY A 159 -6.14 -6.72 -18.75
CA GLY A 159 -5.35 -5.76 -17.96
C GLY A 159 -4.40 -4.92 -18.81
N LEU A 160 -3.81 -5.49 -19.86
CA LEU A 160 -2.93 -4.79 -20.80
C LEU A 160 -3.59 -4.46 -22.15
N ARG A 161 -4.91 -4.59 -22.25
CA ARG A 161 -5.64 -4.35 -23.50
C ARG A 161 -5.46 -2.91 -23.97
N ASP A 162 -5.16 -2.75 -25.26
CA ASP A 162 -4.91 -1.47 -25.93
C ASP A 162 -3.76 -0.65 -25.31
N ILE A 163 -2.85 -1.31 -24.58
CA ILE A 163 -1.61 -0.71 -24.08
C ILE A 163 -0.46 -1.22 -24.94
N SER A 164 0.35 -0.31 -25.50
CA SER A 164 1.57 -0.68 -26.22
C SER A 164 2.69 -1.00 -25.23
N TYR A 165 3.28 -2.18 -25.34
CA TYR A 165 4.40 -2.59 -24.50
C TYR A 165 5.47 -3.36 -25.29
N LYS A 166 6.66 -3.47 -24.71
CA LYS A 166 7.72 -4.39 -25.16
C LYS A 166 8.00 -5.40 -24.06
N MET A 167 8.31 -6.63 -24.43
CA MET A 167 8.77 -7.62 -23.44
C MET A 167 10.18 -7.26 -22.98
N GLY A 168 10.38 -7.21 -21.67
CA GLY A 168 11.67 -7.07 -21.01
C GLY A 168 12.06 -8.34 -20.25
N SER A 169 13.25 -8.32 -19.66
CA SER A 169 13.70 -9.39 -18.78
C SER A 169 12.90 -9.40 -17.48
N PRO A 170 12.69 -10.59 -16.87
CA PRO A 170 12.25 -10.70 -15.48
C PRO A 170 12.95 -9.66 -14.60
N LYS A 171 12.18 -8.90 -13.81
CA LYS A 171 12.73 -8.05 -12.76
C LYS A 171 12.90 -8.89 -11.52
N ASP A 172 14.05 -8.75 -10.87
CA ASP A 172 14.35 -9.43 -9.61
C ASP A 172 13.21 -9.24 -8.60
N GLU A 173 13.06 -10.24 -7.73
CA GLU A 173 11.98 -10.33 -6.77
C GLU A 173 11.97 -9.06 -5.88
N PRO A 174 10.89 -8.26 -5.87
CA PRO A 174 10.82 -7.07 -5.03
C PRO A 174 10.84 -7.43 -3.54
N PHE A 175 10.42 -8.66 -3.22
CA PHE A 175 10.46 -9.25 -1.89
C PHE A 175 10.87 -10.72 -1.98
N ARG A 176 11.49 -11.23 -0.91
CA ARG A 176 12.10 -12.57 -0.83
C ARG A 176 11.15 -13.75 -1.11
N ASP A 177 9.83 -13.50 -1.07
CA ASP A 177 8.79 -14.52 -1.23
C ASP A 177 8.00 -14.34 -2.54
N TYR A 178 8.47 -13.50 -3.46
CA TYR A 178 7.80 -13.23 -4.74
C TYR A 178 8.46 -14.05 -5.83
N THR A 179 7.72 -14.95 -6.45
CA THR A 179 8.24 -15.73 -7.59
C THR A 179 7.81 -15.08 -8.89
N VAL A 180 8.76 -14.74 -9.76
CA VAL A 180 8.43 -14.20 -11.08
C VAL A 180 7.69 -15.23 -11.91
N ILE A 181 6.53 -14.86 -12.48
CA ILE A 181 5.76 -15.73 -13.38
C ILE A 181 6.25 -15.61 -14.82
N GLU A 182 6.54 -14.39 -15.28
CA GLU A 182 6.94 -14.12 -16.66
C GLU A 182 7.90 -12.92 -16.77
N GLY A 183 8.27 -12.55 -18.00
CA GLY A 183 9.06 -11.33 -18.23
C GLY A 183 8.33 -10.05 -17.82
N SER A 184 8.99 -8.91 -17.94
CA SER A 184 8.33 -7.62 -17.70
C SER A 184 7.63 -7.11 -18.97
N PHE A 185 6.56 -6.35 -18.77
CA PHE A 185 5.90 -5.55 -19.81
C PHE A 185 6.38 -4.11 -19.67
N GLU A 186 7.27 -3.70 -20.57
CA GLU A 186 7.84 -2.35 -20.58
C GLU A 186 6.88 -1.40 -21.30
N VAL A 187 6.34 -0.44 -20.56
CA VAL A 187 5.43 0.60 -21.07
C VAL A 187 6.12 1.96 -21.03
N THR A 188 5.60 2.90 -21.83
CA THR A 188 6.11 4.27 -21.89
C THR A 188 4.95 5.23 -21.75
N ARG A 189 5.03 6.10 -20.76
CA ARG A 189 4.12 7.22 -20.53
C ARG A 189 4.30 8.27 -21.62
N LYS A 190 3.28 9.11 -21.79
CA LYS A 190 3.23 10.15 -22.82
C LYS A 190 4.39 11.15 -22.79
N ASP A 191 4.95 11.43 -21.62
CA ASP A 191 6.15 12.28 -21.46
C ASP A 191 7.48 11.55 -21.68
N GLY A 192 7.44 10.26 -21.98
CA GLY A 192 8.61 9.42 -22.19
C GLY A 192 9.08 8.66 -20.95
N GLN A 193 8.47 8.90 -19.78
CA GLN A 193 8.79 8.12 -18.58
C GLN A 193 8.45 6.65 -18.80
N LYS A 194 9.35 5.74 -18.40
CA LYS A 194 9.18 4.30 -18.58
C LYS A 194 8.72 3.64 -17.29
N ALA A 195 8.01 2.53 -17.44
CA ALA A 195 7.73 1.64 -16.33
C ALA A 195 7.78 0.18 -16.77
N SER A 196 8.15 -0.70 -15.85
CA SER A 196 8.05 -2.15 -16.01
C SER A 196 6.86 -2.66 -15.23
N ILE A 197 5.95 -3.37 -15.89
CA ILE A 197 4.87 -4.11 -15.22
C ILE A 197 5.28 -5.58 -15.16
N CYS A 198 5.27 -6.17 -13.98
CA CYS A 198 5.73 -7.53 -13.71
C CYS A 198 4.65 -8.30 -12.97
N VAL A 199 4.55 -9.60 -13.22
CA VAL A 199 3.60 -10.49 -12.54
C VAL A 199 4.36 -11.44 -11.64
N TYR A 200 3.96 -11.48 -10.37
CA TYR A 200 4.58 -12.32 -9.34
C TYR A 200 3.55 -13.23 -8.69
N ASP A 201 3.94 -14.48 -8.44
CA ASP A 201 3.25 -15.35 -7.50
C ASP A 201 3.74 -15.05 -6.08
N THR A 202 2.82 -15.02 -5.13
CA THR A 202 3.10 -14.69 -3.73
C THR A 202 2.33 -15.63 -2.80
N PRO A 203 2.69 -15.72 -1.50
CA PRO A 203 1.92 -16.50 -0.55
C PRO A 203 0.42 -16.13 -0.45
N ASN A 204 0.06 -14.91 -0.87
CA ASN A 204 -1.30 -14.39 -0.81
C ASN A 204 -2.02 -14.39 -2.18
N GLY A 205 -1.41 -15.01 -3.20
CA GLY A 205 -1.91 -15.05 -4.57
C GLY A 205 -1.07 -14.22 -5.54
N VAL A 206 -1.50 -14.20 -6.80
CA VAL A 206 -0.77 -13.53 -7.88
C VAL A 206 -1.01 -12.02 -7.84
N VAL A 207 0.06 -11.24 -8.02
CA VAL A 207 0.02 -9.77 -8.04
C VAL A 207 0.65 -9.23 -9.32
N ALA A 208 0.18 -8.08 -9.77
CA ALA A 208 0.86 -7.26 -10.77
C ALA A 208 1.55 -6.08 -10.05
N CYS A 209 2.84 -5.89 -10.31
CA CYS A 209 3.61 -4.76 -9.82
C CYS A 209 4.09 -3.91 -10.99
N MET A 210 3.82 -2.62 -10.94
CA MET A 210 4.35 -1.63 -11.84
C MET A 210 5.42 -0.81 -11.12
N PHE A 211 6.60 -0.68 -11.75
CA PHE A 211 7.72 0.10 -11.27
C PHE A 211 8.04 1.20 -12.29
N ALA A 212 7.82 2.45 -11.92
CA ALA A 212 8.11 3.61 -12.77
C ALA A 212 9.52 4.12 -12.51
N PHE A 213 10.30 4.31 -13.57
CA PHE A 213 11.67 4.77 -13.46
C PHE A 213 11.71 6.29 -13.34
N GLN A 214 12.29 6.81 -12.26
CA GLN A 214 12.65 8.22 -12.17
C GLN A 214 14.05 8.39 -12.77
N ASP A 215 14.19 9.36 -13.69
CA ASP A 215 15.48 9.78 -14.26
C ASP A 215 16.31 10.60 -13.25
#